data_AF-A0AAE4P6Q9-F1
#
_entry.id   AF-A0AAE4P6Q9-F1
#
_cell.length_a   1.000
_cell.length_b   1.000
_cell.length_c   1.000
_cell.angle_alpha   90.00
_cell.angle_beta   90.00
_cell.angle_gamma   90.00
#
_symmetry.space_group_name_H-M   'P 1'
#
loop_
_entity.id
_entity.type
_entity.pdbx_description
1 polymer ?
#
loop_
_entity_poly.entity_id
_entity_poly.type
_entity_poly.pdbx_seq_one_letter_code
_entity_poly.pdbx_strand_id
1 'polypeptide(L)'
;MSNPSHTAHGAHLLALAQDMCAAAKEGDAARMRSLDNTLRSEAMAFMGTMPLSGDTAEWGLSTMGEVIDCVNKARAEMQAHQQRLHKARDQDRRIRLVYSRK
;
A
#
# COMPACT_ATOMS: atom_id res chain seq x y z
N MET A 1 11.43 -21.15 20.47
CA MET A 1 10.40 -21.85 19.68
C MET A 1 9.35 -20.82 19.30
N SER A 2 9.30 -20.42 18.03
CA SER A 2 8.40 -19.37 17.54
C SER A 2 6.97 -19.90 17.45
N ASN A 3 6.00 -19.14 17.98
CA ASN A 3 4.58 -19.52 17.97
C ASN A 3 4.02 -19.49 16.53
N PRO A 4 3.40 -20.57 16.02
CA PRO A 4 2.92 -20.66 14.63
C PRO A 4 1.81 -19.66 14.28
N SER A 5 1.14 -19.09 15.29
CA SER A 5 0.13 -18.04 15.12
C SER A 5 0.71 -16.68 14.73
N HIS A 6 1.90 -16.33 15.23
CA HIS A 6 2.55 -15.05 14.90
C HIS A 6 3.04 -15.01 13.46
N THR A 7 3.56 -16.14 12.97
CA THR A 7 4.00 -16.28 11.59
C THR A 7 2.85 -16.20 10.60
N ALA A 8 1.70 -16.80 10.92
CA ALA A 8 0.50 -16.70 10.10
C ALA A 8 -0.05 -15.26 10.02
N HIS A 9 -0.04 -14.52 11.13
CA HIS A 9 -0.53 -13.15 11.17
C HIS A 9 0.39 -12.18 10.40
N GLY A 10 1.71 -12.33 10.51
CA GLY A 10 2.65 -11.54 9.70
C GLY A 10 2.56 -11.85 8.20
N ALA A 11 2.34 -13.12 7.83
CA ALA A 11 2.09 -13.49 6.43
C ALA A 11 0.79 -12.88 5.89
N HIS A 12 -0.25 -12.77 6.72
CA HIS A 12 -1.49 -12.10 6.34
C HIS A 12 -1.29 -10.60 6.10
N LEU A 13 -0.51 -9.92 6.96
CA LEU A 13 -0.15 -8.51 6.77
C LEU A 13 0.60 -8.26 5.47
N LEU A 14 1.55 -9.14 5.13
CA LEU A 14 2.27 -9.07 3.86
C LEU A 14 1.34 -9.24 2.66
N ALA A 15 0.38 -10.18 2.74
CA ALA A 15 -0.60 -10.37 1.68
C ALA A 15 -1.47 -9.12 1.47
N LEU A 16 -1.96 -8.50 2.56
CA LEU A 16 -2.71 -7.24 2.49
C LEU A 16 -1.89 -6.10 1.86
N ALA A 17 -0.61 -6.00 2.21
CA ALA A 17 0.28 -5.00 1.62
C ALA A 17 0.53 -5.23 0.12
N GLN A 18 0.64 -6.49 -0.31
CA GLN A 18 0.74 -6.87 -1.72
C GLN A 18 -0.55 -6.55 -2.49
N ASP A 19 -1.72 -6.84 -1.91
CA ASP A 19 -3.01 -6.47 -2.49
C ASP A 19 -3.16 -4.95 -2.65
N MET A 20 -2.64 -4.18 -1.69
CA MET A 20 -2.62 -2.72 -1.78
C MET A 20 -1.72 -2.24 -2.93
N CYS A 21 -0.57 -2.91 -3.16
CA CYS A 21 0.28 -2.63 -4.31
C CYS A 21 -0.40 -2.96 -5.64
N ALA A 22 -1.17 -4.06 -5.70
CA ALA A 22 -1.94 -4.41 -6.89
C ALA A 22 -3.01 -3.34 -7.18
N ALA A 23 -3.79 -2.95 -6.17
CA ALA A 23 -4.79 -1.89 -6.30
C ALA A 23 -4.17 -0.54 -6.74
N ALA A 24 -2.97 -0.21 -6.25
CA ALA A 24 -2.24 0.99 -6.66
C ALA A 24 -1.82 0.95 -8.14
N LYS A 25 -1.38 -0.21 -8.64
CA LYS A 25 -1.04 -0.40 -10.07
C LYS A 25 -2.27 -0.26 -10.97
N GLU A 26 -3.42 -0.75 -10.50
CA GLU A 26 -4.70 -0.65 -11.19
C GLU A 26 -5.30 0.78 -11.11
N GLY A 27 -4.79 1.62 -10.20
CA GLY A 27 -5.34 2.95 -9.94
C GLY A 27 -6.67 2.94 -9.17
N ASP A 28 -7.01 1.82 -8.51
CA ASP A 28 -8.25 1.67 -7.75
C ASP A 28 -8.14 2.33 -6.37
N ALA A 29 -8.42 3.63 -6.34
CA ALA A 29 -8.38 4.45 -5.14
C ALA A 29 -9.46 4.08 -4.09
N ALA A 30 -10.54 3.40 -4.48
CA ALA A 30 -11.57 2.97 -3.54
C ALA A 30 -11.09 1.73 -2.78
N ARG A 31 -10.61 0.71 -3.51
CA ARG A 31 -10.03 -0.50 -2.93
C ARG A 31 -8.82 -0.19 -2.06
N MET A 32 -7.96 0.73 -2.49
CA MET A 32 -6.81 1.17 -1.68
C MET A 32 -7.21 1.77 -0.33
N ARG A 33 -8.25 2.62 -0.27
CA ARG A 33 -8.71 3.19 1.00
C ARG A 33 -9.27 2.13 1.94
N SER A 34 -9.97 1.14 1.40
CA SER A 34 -10.43 -0.01 2.20
C SER A 34 -9.25 -0.80 2.75
N LEU A 35 -8.27 -1.12 1.89
CA LEU A 35 -7.09 -1.89 2.27
C LEU A 35 -6.20 -1.15 3.28
N ASP A 36 -6.06 0.18 3.17
CA ASP A 36 -5.31 1.00 4.12
C ASP A 36 -5.88 0.91 5.55
N ASN A 37 -7.21 0.97 5.69
CA ASN A 37 -7.85 0.83 7.00
C ASN A 37 -7.65 -0.57 7.58
N THR A 38 -7.84 -1.62 6.79
CA THR A 38 -7.62 -3.01 7.23
C THR A 38 -6.16 -3.23 7.61
N LEU A 39 -5.21 -2.82 6.76
CA LEU A 39 -3.78 -2.98 7.00
C LEU A 39 -3.35 -2.26 8.29
N ARG A 40 -3.85 -1.05 8.54
CA ARG A 40 -3.57 -0.30 9.77
C ARG A 40 -4.08 -1.01 11.02
N SER A 41 -5.30 -1.54 10.98
CA SER A 41 -5.91 -2.27 12.10
C SER A 41 -5.12 -3.53 12.43
N GLU A 42 -4.84 -4.36 11.42
CA GLU A 42 -4.08 -5.60 11.57
C GLU A 42 -2.63 -5.32 12.02
N ALA A 43 -2.00 -4.25 11.50
CA ALA A 43 -0.65 -3.88 11.89
C ALA A 43 -0.56 -3.49 13.37
N MET A 44 -1.57 -2.75 13.88
CA MET A 44 -1.63 -2.41 15.30
C MET A 44 -1.86 -3.65 16.17
N ALA A 45 -2.72 -4.58 15.75
CA ALA A 45 -2.94 -5.84 16.46
C ALA A 45 -1.67 -6.70 16.50
N PHE A 46 -0.94 -6.78 15.38
CA PHE A 46 0.33 -7.49 15.32
C PHE A 46 1.39 -6.88 16.24
N MET A 47 1.60 -5.57 16.18
CA MET A 47 2.56 -4.88 17.05
C MET A 47 2.21 -5.04 18.53
N GLY A 48 0.92 -5.00 18.89
CA GLY A 48 0.47 -5.15 20.27
C GLY A 48 0.66 -6.56 20.84
N THR A 49 0.81 -7.57 19.98
CA THR A 49 1.07 -8.96 20.40
C THR A 49 2.52 -9.38 20.23
N MET A 50 3.36 -8.54 19.59
CA MET A 50 4.74 -8.88 19.28
C MET A 50 5.60 -8.97 20.56
N PRO A 51 6.42 -10.03 20.71
CA PRO A 51 7.39 -10.10 21.81
C PRO A 51 8.41 -8.96 21.71
N LEU A 52 8.85 -8.45 22.85
CA LEU A 52 9.79 -7.32 22.93
C LEU A 52 11.26 -7.73 22.75
N SER A 53 11.57 -9.03 22.79
CA SER A 53 12.94 -9.54 22.66
C SER A 53 12.97 -10.97 22.12
N GLY A 54 14.15 -11.37 21.62
CA GLY A 54 14.41 -12.67 21.00
C GLY A 54 14.11 -12.72 19.49
N ASP A 55 14.46 -13.83 18.86
CA ASP A 55 14.38 -14.03 17.40
C ASP A 55 13.00 -13.74 16.79
N THR A 56 11.93 -13.96 17.57
CA THR A 56 10.56 -13.64 17.17
C THR A 56 10.27 -12.15 17.07
N ALA A 57 10.95 -11.33 17.89
CA ALA A 57 10.84 -9.88 17.84
C ALA A 57 11.55 -9.31 16.60
N GLU A 58 12.75 -9.82 16.30
CA GLU A 58 13.49 -9.45 15.09
C GLU A 58 12.71 -9.82 13.83
N TRP A 59 12.14 -11.03 13.79
CA TRP A 59 11.30 -11.46 12.67
C TRP A 59 10.06 -10.57 12.50
N GLY A 60 9.39 -10.19 13.60
CA GLY A 60 8.22 -9.32 13.55
C GLY A 60 8.56 -7.91 13.03
N LEU A 61 9.69 -7.35 13.47
CA LEU A 61 10.19 -6.07 12.98
C LEU A 61 10.56 -6.14 11.49
N SER A 62 11.24 -7.20 11.05
CA SER A 62 11.55 -7.42 9.63
C SER A 62 10.28 -7.48 8.78
N THR A 63 9.27 -8.22 9.23
CA THR A 63 7.97 -8.33 8.54
C THR A 63 7.29 -6.97 8.43
N MET A 64 7.29 -6.18 9.50
CA MET A 64 6.76 -4.81 9.47
C MET A 64 7.53 -3.90 8.53
N GLY A 65 8.85 -4.05 8.44
CA GLY A 65 9.68 -3.34 7.47
C GLY A 65 9.26 -3.64 6.03
N GLU A 66 9.06 -4.91 5.69
CA GLU A 66 8.60 -5.31 4.35
C GLU A 66 7.20 -4.78 4.02
N VAL A 67 6.29 -4.76 4.99
CA VAL A 67 4.95 -4.18 4.84
C VAL A 67 5.05 -2.68 4.54
N ILE A 68 5.87 -1.94 5.29
CA ILE A 68 6.11 -0.51 5.08
C ILE A 68 6.70 -0.25 3.67
N ASP A 69 7.64 -1.08 3.23
CA ASP A 69 8.22 -0.97 1.89
C ASP A 69 7.19 -1.19 0.79
N CYS A 70 6.29 -2.16 0.94
CA CYS A 70 5.16 -2.35 0.03
C CYS A 70 4.25 -1.11 0.00
N VAL A 71 3.88 -0.58 1.17
CA VAL A 71 3.04 0.63 1.27
C VAL A 71 3.69 1.83 0.58
N ASN A 72 5.01 2.02 0.75
CA ASN A 72 5.75 3.09 0.10
C ASN A 72 5.78 2.94 -1.43
N LYS A 73 5.94 1.70 -1.93
CA LYS A 73 5.85 1.41 -3.38
C LYS A 73 4.45 1.71 -3.92
N ALA A 74 3.39 1.26 -3.22
CA ALA A 74 2.01 1.55 -3.60
C ALA A 74 1.72 3.06 -3.65
N ARG A 75 2.24 3.82 -2.68
CA ARG A 75 2.15 5.29 -2.68
C ARG A 75 2.83 5.91 -3.90
N ALA A 76 4.03 5.46 -4.25
CA ALA A 76 4.76 5.97 -5.41
C ALA A 76 4.01 5.70 -6.72
N GLU A 77 3.43 4.50 -6.87
CA GLU A 77 2.62 4.14 -8.04
C GLU A 77 1.37 5.03 -8.16
N MET A 78 0.67 5.28 -7.06
CA MET A 78 -0.49 6.17 -7.06
C MET A 78 -0.14 7.61 -7.43
N GLN A 79 0.98 8.13 -6.94
CA GLN A 79 1.46 9.46 -7.31
C GLN A 79 1.80 9.51 -8.80
N ALA A 80 2.46 8.49 -9.34
CA ALA A 80 2.73 8.38 -10.76
C ALA A 80 1.43 8.31 -11.58
N HIS A 81 0.44 7.55 -11.13
CA HIS A 81 -0.88 7.46 -11.76
C HIS A 81 -1.59 8.82 -11.80
N GLN A 82 -1.63 9.54 -10.67
CA GLN A 82 -2.20 10.89 -10.60
C GLN A 82 -1.50 11.86 -11.54
N GLN A 83 -0.17 11.86 -11.58
CA GLN A 83 0.59 12.72 -12.49
C GLN A 83 0.28 12.43 -13.96
N ARG A 84 0.09 11.15 -14.34
CA ARG A 84 -0.33 10.77 -15.70
C ARG A 84 -1.72 11.31 -16.03
N LEU A 85 -2.69 11.17 -15.10
CA LEU A 85 -4.04 11.70 -15.27
C LEU A 85 -4.04 13.24 -15.42
N HIS A 86 -3.28 13.95 -14.59
CA HIS A 86 -3.16 15.41 -14.69
C HIS A 86 -2.58 15.84 -16.04
N LYS A 87 -1.47 15.22 -16.48
CA LYS A 87 -0.88 15.50 -17.80
C LYS A 87 -1.85 15.23 -18.95
N ALA A 88 -2.60 14.12 -18.89
CA ALA A 88 -3.60 13.79 -19.90
C ALA A 88 -4.74 14.83 -19.94
N ARG A 89 -5.21 15.29 -18.76
CA ARG A 89 -6.23 16.35 -18.67
C ARG A 89 -5.74 17.69 -19.22
N ASP A 90 -4.50 18.07 -18.94
CA ASP A 90 -3.92 19.31 -19.45
C ASP A 90 -3.76 19.28 -20.97
N GLN A 91 -3.36 18.12 -21.52
CA GLN A 91 -3.28 17.91 -22.97
C GLN A 91 -4.66 18.00 -23.64
N ASP A 92 -5.68 17.34 -23.08
CA ASP A 92 -7.05 17.41 -23.58
C ASP A 92 -7.62 18.84 -23.53
N ARG A 93 -7.39 19.57 -22.42
CA ARG A 93 -7.77 20.98 -22.29
C ARG A 93 -7.12 21.84 -23.37
N ARG A 94 -5.82 21.64 -23.64
CA ARG A 94 -5.09 22.38 -24.68
C ARG A 94 -5.66 22.09 -26.07
N ILE A 95 -5.98 20.84 -26.37
CA ILE A 95 -6.63 20.43 -27.63
C ILE A 95 -7.97 21.16 -27.78
N ARG A 96 -8.86 21.09 -26.80
CA ARG A 96 -10.17 21.77 -26.85
C ARG A 96 -10.06 23.28 -27.06
N LEU A 97 -9.11 23.94 -26.41
CA LEU A 97 -8.88 25.39 -26.56
C LEU A 97 -8.40 25.77 -27.98
N VAL A 98 -7.62 24.91 -28.64
CA VAL A 98 -7.19 25.13 -30.03
C VAL A 98 -8.38 24.98 -30.99
N TYR A 99 -9.23 23.97 -30.78
CA TYR A 99 -10.38 23.72 -31.66
C TYR A 99 -11.59 24.64 -31.40
N SER A 100 -11.69 25.28 -30.23
CA SER A 100 -12.74 26.25 -29.89
C SER A 100 -12.48 27.68 -30.41
N ARG A 101 -11.32 27.95 -31.03
CA ARG A 101 -10.94 29.28 -31.55
C ARG A 101 -11.30 29.51 -33.03
N LYS A 102 -12.17 28.68 -33.60
CA LYS A 102 -12.78 28.90 -34.93
C LYS A 102 -14.25 29.23 -34.76
#